data_AF-A0A7C6A253-F1
#
_entry.id   AF-A0A7C6A253-F1
#
_cell.length_a   1.000
_cell.length_b   1.000
_cell.length_c   1.000
_cell.angle_alpha   90.00
_cell.angle_beta   90.00
_cell.angle_gamma   90.00
#
_symmetry.space_group_name_H-M   'P 1'
#
loop_
_entity.id
_entity.type
_entity.pdbx_description
1 polymer ?
#
loop_
_entity_poly.entity_id
_entity_poly.type
_entity_poly.pdbx_seq_one_letter_code
_entity_poly.pdbx_strand_id
1 'polypeptide(L)'
;MRSALWLAALLALGAEKYTGPRPPKPDLPYLVHADNLIPTELNEAQQQTRGRTTIYTVPGASSPARTPVPEPIFLFLADKIAPESLELYKLEVKGG
;
A
#
# COMPACT_ATOMS: atom_id res chain seq x y z
N MET A 1 -21.92 39.90 5.15
CA MET A 1 -21.62 38.64 5.89
C MET A 1 -22.62 37.51 5.65
N ARG A 2 -23.88 37.76 5.24
CA ARG A 2 -24.88 36.70 4.98
C ARG A 2 -24.62 35.90 3.70
N SER A 3 -23.97 36.49 2.70
CA SER A 3 -23.67 35.87 1.40
C SER A 3 -22.55 34.81 1.46
N ALA A 4 -21.67 34.89 2.45
CA ALA A 4 -20.57 33.92 2.62
C ALA A 4 -21.04 32.56 3.17
N LEU A 5 -22.15 32.54 3.93
CA LEU A 5 -22.74 31.31 4.47
C LEU A 5 -23.33 30.41 3.37
N TRP A 6 -23.84 31.00 2.28
CA TRP A 6 -24.41 30.24 1.17
C TRP A 6 -23.34 29.52 0.36
N LEU A 7 -22.18 30.14 0.16
CA LEU A 7 -21.08 29.53 -0.60
C LEU A 7 -20.43 28.36 0.17
N ALA A 8 -20.37 28.44 1.51
CA ALA A 8 -19.87 27.35 2.35
C ALA A 8 -20.80 26.12 2.36
N ALA A 9 -22.12 26.32 2.25
CA ALA A 9 -23.09 25.22 2.21
C ALA A 9 -23.04 24.42 0.89
N LEU A 10 -22.65 25.05 -0.22
CA LEU A 10 -22.49 24.40 -1.53
C LEU A 10 -21.24 23.50 -1.59
N LEU A 11 -20.18 23.82 -0.85
CA LEU A 11 -18.95 23.03 -0.82
C LEU A 11 -19.10 21.71 -0.06
N ALA A 12 -20.04 21.62 0.88
CA ALA A 12 -20.29 20.39 1.65
C ALA A 12 -21.06 19.30 0.86
N LEU A 13 -21.71 19.66 -0.24
CA LEU A 13 -22.52 18.74 -1.06
C LEU A 13 -21.70 17.95 -2.10
N GLY A 14 -20.43 18.30 -2.32
CA GLY A 14 -19.56 17.69 -3.34
C GLY A 14 -18.58 16.64 -2.84
N ALA A 15 -18.54 16.34 -1.53
CA ALA A 15 -17.69 15.28 -1.00
C ALA A 15 -18.37 13.92 -1.24
N GLU A 16 -18.16 13.33 -2.41
CA GLU A 16 -18.56 11.95 -2.66
C GLU A 16 -17.90 11.04 -1.62
N LYS A 17 -18.71 10.37 -0.81
CA LYS A 17 -18.22 9.40 0.16
C LYS A 17 -17.58 8.26 -0.61
N TYR A 18 -16.29 8.01 -0.39
CA TYR A 18 -15.60 6.88 -1.01
C TYR A 18 -16.31 5.57 -0.68
N THR A 19 -16.93 4.96 -1.70
CA THR A 19 -17.62 3.66 -1.64
C THR A 19 -16.76 2.52 -2.17
N GLY A 20 -15.52 2.78 -2.57
CA GLY A 20 -14.60 1.76 -3.05
C GLY A 20 -14.09 0.81 -1.96
N PRO A 21 -13.34 -0.23 -2.34
CA PRO A 21 -12.84 -1.24 -1.41
C PRO A 21 -11.88 -0.61 -0.39
N ARG A 22 -12.05 -0.94 0.89
CA ARG A 22 -11.21 -0.43 1.98
C ARG A 22 -10.40 -1.56 2.61
N PRO A 23 -9.07 -1.42 2.73
CA PRO A 23 -8.25 -2.35 3.49
C PRO A 23 -8.80 -2.57 4.91
N PRO A 24 -8.96 -3.83 5.36
CA PRO A 24 -9.48 -4.12 6.69
C PRO A 24 -8.46 -3.88 7.81
N LYS A 25 -7.16 -3.88 7.50
CA LYS A 25 -6.09 -3.58 8.46
C LYS A 25 -5.40 -2.27 8.06
N PRO A 26 -5.17 -1.34 9.01
CA PRO A 26 -4.35 -0.18 8.76
C PRO A 26 -2.88 -0.59 8.62
N ASP A 27 -2.10 0.27 7.97
CA ASP A 27 -0.64 0.17 7.88
C ASP A 27 -0.10 -1.12 7.23
N LEU A 28 -0.95 -1.82 6.45
CA LEU A 28 -0.58 -2.96 5.62
C LEU A 28 -1.05 -2.72 4.17
N PRO A 29 -0.17 -2.82 3.16
CA PRO A 29 -0.60 -2.78 1.76
C PRO A 29 -1.45 -4.00 1.36
N TYR A 30 -2.44 -3.77 0.51
CA TYR A 30 -3.26 -4.82 -0.09
C TYR A 30 -3.19 -4.74 -1.61
N LEU A 31 -2.98 -5.87 -2.28
CA LEU A 31 -3.13 -5.98 -3.72
C LEU A 31 -4.63 -6.02 -4.08
N VAL A 32 -5.02 -5.14 -4.99
CA VAL A 32 -6.36 -5.19 -5.59
C VAL A 32 -6.37 -6.26 -6.68
N HIS A 33 -7.27 -7.24 -6.56
CA HIS A 33 -7.46 -8.28 -7.56
C HIS A 33 -8.95 -8.54 -7.79
N ALA A 34 -9.46 -8.03 -8.92
CA ALA A 34 -10.90 -7.96 -9.20
C ALA A 34 -11.64 -7.31 -8.01
N ASP A 35 -12.57 -8.02 -7.38
CA ASP A 35 -13.35 -7.51 -6.24
C ASP A 35 -12.71 -7.82 -4.87
N ASN A 36 -11.48 -8.35 -4.86
CA ASN A 36 -10.80 -8.79 -3.64
C ASN A 36 -9.61 -7.89 -3.27
N LEU A 37 -9.36 -7.81 -1.96
CA LEU A 37 -8.15 -7.24 -1.39
C LEU A 37 -7.28 -8.38 -0.83
N ILE A 38 -6.15 -8.63 -1.47
CA ILE A 38 -5.19 -9.66 -1.07
C ILE A 38 -4.12 -8.99 -0.18
N PRO A 39 -3.97 -9.39 1.09
CA PRO A 39 -2.96 -8.80 1.96
C PRO A 39 -1.54 -9.11 1.46
N THR A 40 -0.64 -8.14 1.50
CA THR A 40 0.79 -8.42 1.32
C THR A 40 1.36 -9.13 2.54
N GLU A 41 2.44 -9.87 2.35
CA GLU A 41 3.14 -10.54 3.44
C GLU A 41 3.90 -9.54 4.32
N LEU A 42 3.89 -9.79 5.63
CA LEU A 42 4.72 -9.07 6.60
C LEU A 42 5.90 -9.98 6.94
N ASN A 43 7.05 -9.71 6.33
CA ASN A 43 8.28 -10.45 6.58
C ASN A 43 9.36 -9.51 7.11
N GLU A 44 10.12 -9.97 8.10
CA GLU A 44 11.33 -9.26 8.52
C GLU A 44 12.47 -9.60 7.57
N ALA A 45 13.12 -8.56 7.02
CA ALA A 45 14.29 -8.74 6.18
C ALA A 45 15.54 -8.88 7.03
N GLN A 46 16.36 -9.89 6.74
CA GLN A 46 17.68 -10.05 7.33
C GLN A 46 18.67 -9.11 6.64
N GLN A 47 19.24 -8.19 7.40
CA GLN A 47 20.29 -7.30 6.92
C GLN A 47 21.65 -8.01 6.91
N GLN A 48 22.36 -7.93 5.79
CA GLN A 48 23.73 -8.40 5.65
C GLN A 48 24.60 -7.30 5.03
N THR A 49 25.64 -6.89 5.74
CA THR A 49 26.62 -5.92 5.25
C THR A 49 27.78 -6.65 4.58
N ARG A 50 28.00 -6.40 3.29
CA ARG A 50 29.13 -6.94 2.51
C ARG A 50 30.00 -5.78 2.02
N GLY A 51 31.06 -5.48 2.76
CA GLY A 51 31.93 -4.33 2.46
C GLY A 51 31.17 -3.00 2.57
N ARG A 52 31.04 -2.27 1.46
CA ARG A 52 30.29 -0.99 1.39
C ARG A 52 28.83 -1.16 0.97
N THR A 53 28.34 -2.39 0.81
CA THR A 53 26.98 -2.68 0.34
C THR A 53 26.17 -3.33 1.46
N THR A 54 24.96 -2.84 1.69
CA THR A 54 23.96 -3.47 2.57
C THR A 54 22.94 -4.21 1.71
N ILE A 55 22.75 -5.50 1.98
CA ILE A 55 21.77 -6.35 1.30
C ILE A 55 20.72 -6.78 2.32
N TYR A 56 19.45 -6.63 1.95
CA TYR A 56 18.32 -7.11 2.74
C TYR A 56 17.78 -8.38 2.07
N THR A 57 17.70 -9.47 2.81
CA THR A 57 17.21 -10.77 2.31
C THR A 57 15.96 -11.17 3.06
N VAL A 58 14.91 -11.57 2.34
CA VAL A 58 13.71 -12.19 2.90
C VAL A 58 13.65 -13.66 2.49
N PRO A 59 13.22 -14.59 3.36
CA PRO A 59 13.00 -15.98 2.96
C PRO A 59 11.97 -16.06 1.84
N GLY A 60 12.35 -16.63 0.68
CA GLY A 60 11.50 -16.69 -0.51
C GLY A 60 10.42 -17.77 -0.50
N ALA A 61 9.94 -18.19 0.68
CA ALA A 61 8.86 -19.17 0.76
C ALA A 61 7.66 -18.65 -0.04
N SER A 62 7.11 -19.49 -0.92
CA SER A 62 6.02 -19.20 -1.87
C SER A 62 5.12 -18.05 -1.42
N SER A 63 5.40 -16.83 -1.90
CA SER A 63 4.61 -15.67 -1.51
C SER A 63 3.15 -15.92 -1.87
N PRO A 64 2.21 -15.80 -0.91
CA PRO A 64 0.79 -15.95 -1.21
C PRO A 64 0.27 -14.78 -2.05
N ALA A 65 0.95 -13.63 -1.99
CA ALA A 65 0.67 -12.43 -2.76
C ALA A 65 1.38 -12.49 -4.12
N ARG A 66 0.95 -13.42 -4.98
CA ARG A 66 1.42 -13.45 -6.38
C ARG A 66 0.83 -12.26 -7.12
N THR A 67 1.66 -11.45 -7.77
CA THR A 67 1.21 -10.41 -8.71
C THR A 67 0.66 -11.08 -9.96
N PRO A 68 -0.67 -11.18 -10.14
CA PRO A 68 -1.26 -11.95 -11.23
C PRO A 68 -1.36 -11.12 -12.53
N VAL A 69 -1.05 -9.82 -12.46
CA VAL A 69 -1.26 -8.85 -13.55
C VAL A 69 -0.02 -7.97 -13.76
N PRO A 70 0.19 -7.43 -14.99
CA PRO A 70 1.33 -6.57 -15.31
C PRO A 70 1.35 -5.23 -14.55
N GLU A 71 0.19 -4.74 -14.12
CA GLU A 71 0.02 -3.45 -13.42
C GLU A 71 -0.67 -3.67 -12.07
N PRO A 72 0.08 -4.01 -11.00
CA PRO A 72 -0.51 -4.21 -9.69
C PRO A 72 -0.94 -2.87 -9.07
N ILE A 73 -2.15 -2.84 -8.52
CA ILE A 73 -2.66 -1.73 -7.73
C ILE A 73 -2.57 -2.11 -6.25
N PHE A 74 -1.92 -1.27 -5.46
CA PHE A 74 -1.88 -1.39 -4.01
C PHE A 74 -2.83 -0.39 -3.37
N LEU A 75 -3.67 -0.87 -2.44
CA LEU A 75 -4.46 -0.03 -1.55
C LEU A 75 -3.89 -0.07 -0.14
N PHE A 76 -3.81 1.11 0.46
CA PHE A 76 -3.21 1.31 1.77
C PHE A 76 -4.11 2.17 2.63
N LEU A 77 -4.54 1.64 3.77
CA LEU A 77 -5.22 2.41 4.79
C LEU A 77 -4.16 2.93 5.76
N ALA A 78 -3.81 4.21 5.64
CA ALA A 78 -2.82 4.82 6.51
C ALA A 78 -3.44 5.25 7.84
N ASP A 79 -2.79 4.84 8.94
CA ASP A 79 -3.05 5.38 10.27
C ASP A 79 -1.76 5.98 10.84
N LYS A 80 -0.68 5.17 10.91
CA LYS A 80 0.60 5.57 11.50
C LYS A 80 1.72 5.70 10.49
N ILE A 81 1.65 4.99 9.38
CA ILE A 81 2.66 5.06 8.32
C ILE A 81 2.24 6.16 7.34
N ALA A 82 3.13 7.14 7.17
CA ALA A 82 2.99 8.20 6.19
C ALA A 82 3.03 7.61 4.77
N PRO A 83 1.95 7.69 3.96
CA PRO A 83 1.94 7.12 2.61
C PRO A 83 3.09 7.59 1.72
N GLU A 84 3.54 8.83 1.90
CA GLU A 84 4.66 9.46 1.20
C GLU A 84 6.03 8.87 1.54
N SER A 85 6.12 8.06 2.59
CA SER A 85 7.35 7.35 2.99
C SER A 85 7.45 5.93 2.42
N LEU A 86 6.46 5.50 1.63
CA LEU A 86 6.46 4.19 0.99
C LEU A 86 7.32 4.20 -0.27
N GLU A 87 8.25 3.26 -0.35
CA GLU A 87 9.13 3.07 -1.51
C GLU A 87 9.05 1.63 -2.01
N LEU A 88 9.14 1.46 -3.33
CA LEU A 88 9.25 0.14 -3.96
C LEU A 88 10.70 -0.13 -4.30
N TYR A 89 11.21 -1.24 -3.78
CA TYR A 89 12.56 -1.74 -4.09
C TYR A 89 12.47 -2.89 -5.09
N LYS A 90 13.41 -2.92 -6.03
CA LYS A 90 13.57 -4.08 -6.91
C LYS A 90 14.01 -5.29 -6.09
N LEU A 91 13.20 -6.34 -6.09
CA LEU A 91 13.54 -7.62 -5.49
C LEU A 91 14.22 -8.53 -6.52
N GLU A 92 15.37 -9.11 -6.16
CA GLU A 92 16.05 -10.12 -6.96
C GLU A 92 15.90 -11.50 -6.33
N VAL A 93 15.29 -12.44 -7.05
CA VAL A 93 15.12 -13.82 -6.60
C VAL A 93 16.41 -14.61 -6.83
N LYS A 94 16.91 -15.29 -5.78
CA LYS A 94 18.07 -16.17 -5.85
C LYS A 94 17.67 -17.58 -5.40
N GLY A 95 18.01 -18.59 -6.19
CA GLY A 95 17.91 -19.99 -5.78
C GLY A 95 16.65 -20.74 -6.20
N GLY A 96 15.64 -20.07 -6.78
CA GLY A 96 14.50 -20.71 -7.46
C GLY A 96 13.56 -21.48 -6.54
#